data_AF-W7SQC0-F1
#
_entry.id   AF-W7SQC0-F1
#
_cell.length_a   1.000
_cell.length_b   1.000
_cell.length_c   1.000
_cell.angle_alpha   90.00
_cell.angle_beta   90.00
_cell.angle_gamma   90.00
#
_symmetry.space_group_name_H-M   'P 1'
#
loop_
_entity.id
_entity.type
_entity.pdbx_description
1 polymer ?
#
loop_
_entity_poly.entity_id
_entity_poly.type
_entity_poly.pdbx_seq_one_letter_code
_entity_poly.pdbx_strand_id
1 'polypeptide(L)' 'MSRFVDRVTIHVGAGNGGNGCASVHREKFKPLGGPDGGNGGRGGDVVLVVDPSVHTLLDFHFRPHA' A
#
# COMPACT_ATOMS: atom_id res chain seq x y z
N MET A 1 19.77 -24.38 19.40
CA MET A 1 19.15 -23.60 20.50
C MET A 1 17.89 -22.97 19.96
N SER A 2 16.72 -23.24 20.55
CA SER A 2 15.48 -22.54 20.19
C SER A 2 15.59 -21.09 20.67
N ARG A 3 15.51 -20.14 19.74
CA ARG A 3 15.50 -18.72 20.05
C ARG A 3 14.04 -18.25 20.09
N PHE A 4 13.60 -17.80 21.26
CA PHE A 4 12.27 -17.24 21.46
C PHE A 4 12.35 -15.71 21.49
N VAL A 5 11.41 -15.05 20.83
CA VAL A 5 11.29 -13.59 20.81
C VAL A 5 9.82 -13.25 20.96
N ASP A 6 9.48 -12.48 21.99
CA ASP A 6 8.12 -12.02 22.30
C ASP A 6 7.91 -10.52 22.03
N ARG A 7 9.00 -9.77 21.82
CA ARG A 7 8.97 -8.34 21.51
C ARG A 7 9.86 -8.02 20.33
N VAL A 8 9.28 -7.28 19.40
CA VAL A 8 9.94 -6.77 18.20
C VAL A 8 9.33 -5.41 17.84
N THR A 9 10.12 -4.56 17.19
CA THR A 9 9.64 -3.35 16.53
C THR A 9 9.71 -3.58 15.03
N ILE A 10 8.60 -3.34 14.33
CA ILE A 10 8.53 -3.39 12.88
C ILE A 10 8.22 -2.00 12.33
N HIS A 11 8.83 -1.68 11.20
CA HIS A 11 8.56 -0.49 10.41
C HIS A 11 7.83 -0.92 9.14
N VAL A 12 6.60 -0.46 8.99
CA VAL A 12 5.73 -0.86 7.87
C VAL A 12 5.33 0.36 7.05
N GLY A 13 5.36 0.21 5.72
CA GLY A 13 4.87 1.19 4.77
C GLY A 13 3.73 0.61 3.95
N ALA A 14 2.58 1.30 3.92
CA ALA A 14 1.48 0.91 3.05
C ALA A 14 1.73 1.40 1.61
N GLY A 15 0.94 0.89 0.66
CA GLY A 15 1.08 1.30 -0.74
C GLY A 15 0.60 2.74 -0.94
N ASN A 16 1.33 3.54 -1.70
CA ASN A 16 0.86 4.87 -2.10
C ASN A 16 -0.38 4.77 -2.99
N GLY A 17 -1.30 5.72 -2.86
CA GLY A 17 -2.38 5.90 -3.82
C GLY A 17 -1.87 6.30 -5.19
N GLY A 18 -2.65 5.99 -6.22
CA GLY A 18 -2.37 6.46 -7.58
C GLY A 18 -2.61 7.96 -7.69
N ASN A 19 -1.87 8.63 -8.57
CA ASN A 19 -2.17 10.02 -8.91
C ASN A 19 -3.41 10.08 -9.81
N GLY A 20 -4.24 11.10 -9.62
CA GLY A 20 -5.26 11.46 -10.60
C GLY A 20 -4.64 11.99 -11.89
N CYS A 21 -5.46 12.10 -12.94
CA CYS A 21 -5.05 12.65 -14.21
C CYS A 21 -5.72 14.01 -14.43
N ALA A 22 -4.95 15.02 -14.82
CA ALA A 22 -5.50 16.26 -15.37
C ALA A 22 -5.55 16.14 -16.89
N SER A 23 -6.75 16.00 -17.45
CA SER A 23 -6.99 15.85 -18.89
C SER A 23 -8.20 16.65 -19.34
N VAL A 24 -8.21 17.01 -20.63
CA VAL A 24 -9.31 17.69 -21.30
C VAL A 24 -9.68 16.89 -22.54
N HIS A 25 -10.98 16.62 -22.70
CA HIS A 25 -11.49 15.86 -23.83
C HIS A 25 -11.26 16.61 -25.15
N ARG A 26 -10.65 15.92 -26.12
CA ARG A 26 -10.35 16.48 -27.45
C ARG A 26 -11.10 15.72 -28.53
N GLU A 27 -12.00 16.43 -29.19
CA GLU A 27 -12.80 15.91 -30.31
C GLU A 27 -12.64 16.86 -31.51
N LYS A 28 -12.53 16.29 -32.72
CA LYS A 28 -12.37 17.08 -33.93
C LYS A 28 -13.59 18.00 -34.11
N PHE A 29 -13.34 19.28 -34.36
CA PHE A 29 -14.35 20.34 -34.49
C PHE A 29 -15.12 20.72 -33.21
N LYS A 30 -14.67 20.25 -32.03
CA LYS A 30 -15.19 20.69 -30.73
C LYS A 30 -14.12 21.51 -29.99
N PRO A 31 -14.27 22.85 -29.90
CA PRO A 31 -13.23 23.71 -29.33
C PRO A 31 -12.95 23.43 -27.84
N LEU A 32 -13.95 23.00 -27.07
CA LEU A 32 -13.86 22.72 -25.63
C LEU A 32 -14.65 21.45 -25.30
N GLY A 33 -13.95 20.34 -25.06
CA GLY A 33 -14.57 19.07 -24.67
C GLY A 33 -14.86 18.91 -23.17
N GLY A 34 -14.36 19.84 -22.34
CA GLY A 34 -14.46 19.78 -20.87
C GLY A 34 -13.39 18.87 -20.23
N PRO A 35 -13.24 18.91 -18.91
CA PRO A 35 -12.30 18.04 -18.19
C PRO A 35 -12.77 16.58 -18.24
N ASP A 36 -11.86 15.66 -18.59
CA ASP A 36 -12.11 14.21 -18.65
C ASP A 36 -11.06 13.39 -17.86
N GLY A 37 -10.33 14.07 -16.98
CA GLY A 37 -9.38 13.46 -16.07
C GLY A 37 -10.01 12.53 -15.03
N GLY A 38 -9.43 11.35 -14.84
CA GLY A 38 -9.84 10.38 -13.83
C GLY A 38 -9.18 10.60 -12.46
N ASN A 39 -9.79 10.03 -11.42
CA ASN A 39 -9.24 10.02 -10.07
C ASN A 39 -8.12 8.99 -9.92
N GLY A 40 -7.24 9.25 -8.95
CA GLY A 40 -6.22 8.30 -8.52
C GLY A 40 -6.82 7.08 -7.82
N GLY A 41 -6.12 5.95 -7.92
CA GLY A 41 -6.48 4.73 -7.19
C GLY A 41 -6.17 4.81 -5.70
N ARG A 42 -6.83 3.99 -4.89
CA ARG A 42 -6.48 3.86 -3.46
C ARG A 42 -5.12 3.21 -3.30
N GLY A 43 -4.41 3.64 -2.26
CA GLY A 43 -3.19 2.98 -1.80
C GLY A 43 -3.47 1.60 -1.21
N GLY A 44 -2.41 0.83 -0.99
CA GLY A 44 -2.51 -0.47 -0.33
C GLY A 44 -2.51 -0.31 1.19
N ASP A 45 -3.06 -1.31 1.89
CA ASP A 45 -3.08 -1.37 3.35
C ASP A 45 -2.02 -2.34 3.89
N VAL A 46 -1.58 -2.13 5.14
CA VAL A 46 -0.80 -3.12 5.90
C VAL A 46 -1.71 -3.69 6.97
N VAL A 47 -1.87 -5.02 6.97
CA VAL A 47 -2.73 -5.73 7.92
C VAL A 47 -1.93 -6.80 8.66
N LEU A 48 -2.04 -6.81 9.99
CA LEU A 48 -1.53 -7.90 10.81
C LEU A 48 -2.65 -8.92 11.00
N VAL A 49 -2.38 -10.16 10.60
CA VAL A 49 -3.33 -11.27 10.72
C VAL A 49 -2.79 -12.26 11.74
N VAL A 50 -3.66 -12.65 12.67
CA VAL A 50 -3.31 -13.65 13.69
C VAL A 50 -3.32 -15.04 13.05
N ASP A 51 -2.23 -15.78 13.24
CA ASP A 51 -2.13 -17.18 12.88
C ASP A 51 -1.86 -18.01 14.16
N PRO A 52 -2.75 -18.93 14.55
CA PRO A 52 -2.57 -19.78 15.74
C PRO A 52 -1.33 -20.68 15.70
N SER A 53 -0.75 -20.94 14.53
CA SER A 53 0.47 -21.75 14.36
C SER A 53 1.76 -20.95 14.61
N VAL A 54 1.68 -19.62 14.73
CA VAL A 54 2.83 -18.76 15.01
C VAL A 54 2.97 -18.58 16.51
N HIS A 55 4.06 -19.11 17.07
CA HIS A 55 4.29 -19.16 18.51
C HIS A 55 5.41 -18.22 19.00
N THR A 56 6.06 -17.46 18.11
CA THR A 56 7.17 -16.54 18.41
C THR A 56 7.23 -15.44 17.36
N LEU A 57 7.75 -14.26 17.72
CA LEU A 57 7.98 -13.13 16.81
C LEU A 57 9.36 -13.18 16.13
N LEU A 58 10.02 -14.35 16.16
CA LEU A 58 11.37 -14.53 15.63
C LEU A 58 11.48 -14.11 14.15
N ASP A 59 10.44 -14.36 13.35
CA ASP A 59 10.42 -14.03 11.93
C ASP A 59 10.47 -12.51 11.68
N PHE A 60 9.82 -11.73 12.53
CA PHE A 60 9.82 -10.27 12.48
C PHE A 60 11.14 -9.68 13.00
N HIS A 61 11.88 -10.41 13.85
CA HIS A 61 13.16 -9.93 14.40
C HIS A 61 14.26 -9.83 13.33
N PHE A 62 14.25 -10.73 12.35
CA PHE A 62 15.24 -10.72 11.26
C PHE A 62 14.85 -9.79 10.09
N ARG A 63 13.59 -9.35 10.04
CA ARG A 63 13.04 -8.52 8.96
C ARG A 63 12.22 -7.36 9.54
N PRO A 64 12.88 -6.34 10.12
CA PRO A 64 12.20 -5.21 10.75
C PRO A 64 11.56 -4.23 9.74
N HIS A 65 11.86 -4.37 8.45
CA HIS A 65 11.28 -3.54 7.38
C HIS A 65 10.45 -4.41 6.46
N ALA A 66 9.16 -4.06 6.32
CA ALA A 66 8.21 -4.71 5.43
C ALA A 66 7.52 -3.66 4.55
#